data_AF-A0A3L7WBA6-F1
#
_entry.id   AF-A0A3L7WBA6-F1
#
_cell.length_a   1.000
_cell.length_b   1.000
_cell.length_c   1.000
_cell.angle_alpha   90.00
_cell.angle_beta   90.00
_cell.angle_gamma   90.00
#
_symmetry.space_group_name_H-M   'P 1'
#
loop_
_entity.id
_entity.type
_entity.pdbx_description
1 polymer ?
#
loop_
_entity_poly.entity_id
_entity_poly.type
_entity_poly.pdbx_seq_one_letter_code
_entity_poly.pdbx_strand_id
1 'polypeptide(L)'
;IRGAQFAIDHPDEAVQITLKYADGADPGQQRYLLDTDIAAATRSDGIGRASAAQWQALQATLTKYGVLTKPVDALGAWYGAAVDSLYDAQGKLK
;
A
#
# COMPACT_ATOMS: atom_id res chain seq x y z
N ILE A 1 2.59 -8.32 4.24
CA ILE A 1 1.30 -8.33 3.51
C ILE A 1 0.19 -9.11 4.24
N ARG A 2 0.48 -10.14 5.06
CA ARG A 2 -0.54 -10.89 5.84
C ARG A 2 -1.42 -10.01 6.72
N GLY A 3 -0.88 -8.95 7.33
CA GLY A 3 -1.70 -7.99 8.09
C GLY A 3 -2.72 -7.23 7.24
N ALA A 4 -2.38 -6.92 5.98
CA ALA A 4 -3.35 -6.31 5.05
C ALA A 4 -4.44 -7.31 4.65
N GLN A 5 -4.07 -8.58 4.42
CA GLN A 5 -5.07 -9.64 4.18
C GLN A 5 -5.99 -9.82 5.39
N PHE A 6 -5.43 -9.85 6.61
CA PHE A 6 -6.24 -9.88 7.83
C PHE A 6 -7.20 -8.70 7.92
N ALA A 7 -6.77 -7.48 7.59
CA ALA A 7 -7.64 -6.31 7.60
C ALA A 7 -8.78 -6.36 6.56
N ILE A 8 -8.55 -7.05 5.44
CA ILE A 8 -9.60 -7.31 4.43
C ILE A 8 -10.60 -8.33 4.95
N ASP A 9 -10.11 -9.41 5.56
CA ASP A 9 -10.96 -10.52 6.02
C ASP A 9 -11.68 -10.18 7.35
N HIS A 10 -11.12 -9.27 8.15
CA HIS A 10 -11.58 -8.88 9.49
C HIS A 10 -11.58 -7.35 9.68
N PRO A 11 -12.38 -6.58 8.91
CA PRO A 11 -12.30 -5.12 8.91
C PRO A 11 -12.64 -4.48 10.25
N ASP A 12 -13.61 -5.02 10.99
CA ASP A 12 -13.98 -4.48 12.31
C ASP A 12 -12.88 -4.69 13.34
N GLU A 13 -12.28 -5.89 13.36
CA GLU A 13 -11.15 -6.21 14.26
C GLU A 13 -9.93 -5.35 13.91
N ALA A 14 -9.66 -5.14 12.63
CA ALA A 14 -8.57 -4.27 12.18
C ALA A 14 -8.77 -2.81 12.62
N VAL A 15 -10.00 -2.28 12.57
CA VAL A 15 -10.32 -0.94 13.12
C VAL A 15 -10.05 -0.91 14.62
N GLN A 16 -10.46 -1.93 15.38
CA GLN A 16 -10.18 -1.97 16.83
C GLN A 16 -8.67 -2.01 17.14
N ILE A 17 -7.89 -2.76 16.34
CA ILE A 17 -6.43 -2.78 16.46
C ILE A 17 -5.86 -1.39 16.19
N THR A 18 -6.33 -0.68 15.16
CA THR A 18 -5.91 0.69 14.85
C THR A 18 -6.20 1.63 16.01
N LEU A 19 -7.42 1.60 16.56
CA LEU A 19 -7.83 2.46 17.67
C LEU A 19 -7.03 2.25 18.96
N LYS A 20 -6.41 1.07 19.14
CA LYS A 20 -5.48 0.83 20.25
C LYS A 20 -4.21 1.69 20.17
N TYR A 21 -3.78 2.05 18.96
CA TYR A 21 -2.51 2.75 18.73
C TYR A 21 -2.67 4.15 18.16
N ALA A 22 -3.86 4.50 17.65
CA ALA A 22 -4.18 5.81 17.09
C ALA A 22 -5.05 6.61 18.08
N ASP A 23 -4.39 7.25 19.05
CA ASP A 23 -5.08 8.04 20.07
C ASP A 23 -5.88 9.20 19.44
N GLY A 24 -7.11 9.39 19.91
CA GLY A 24 -8.06 10.39 19.37
C GLY A 24 -8.66 10.08 17.99
N ALA A 25 -8.39 8.90 17.40
CA ALA A 25 -9.01 8.52 16.13
C ALA A 25 -10.50 8.19 16.28
N ASP A 26 -11.32 8.65 15.33
CA ASP A 26 -12.74 8.33 15.27
C ASP A 26 -12.98 6.94 14.65
N PRO A 27 -13.73 6.03 15.31
CA PRO A 27 -14.01 4.70 14.78
C PRO A 27 -14.72 4.70 13.42
N GLY A 28 -15.66 5.61 13.21
CA GLY A 28 -16.42 5.72 11.96
C GLY A 28 -15.54 6.17 10.81
N GLN A 29 -14.67 7.15 11.05
CA GLN A 29 -13.68 7.60 10.07
C GLN A 29 -12.67 6.49 9.74
N GLN A 30 -12.16 5.76 10.73
CA GLN A 30 -11.22 4.65 10.47
C GLN A 30 -11.86 3.52 9.66
N ARG A 31 -13.13 3.20 9.93
CA ARG A 31 -13.88 2.22 9.14
C ARG A 31 -14.04 2.68 7.69
N TYR A 32 -14.44 3.94 7.49
CA TYR A 32 -14.60 4.50 6.16
C TYR A 32 -13.29 4.50 5.35
N LEU A 33 -12.18 4.90 5.99
CA LEU A 33 -10.85 4.89 5.36
C LEU A 33 -10.46 3.47 4.97
N LEU A 34 -10.62 2.49 5.87
CA LEU A 34 -10.28 1.09 5.58
C LEU A 34 -11.09 0.54 4.41
N ASP A 35 -12.41 0.75 4.38
CA ASP A 35 -13.26 0.27 3.28
C ASP A 35 -12.84 0.91 1.94
N THR A 36 -12.50 2.20 1.95
CA THR A 36 -12.02 2.93 0.78
C THR A 36 -10.67 2.40 0.29
N ASP A 37 -9.74 2.18 1.21
CA ASP A 37 -8.40 1.68 0.91
C ASP A 37 -8.45 0.24 0.38
N ILE A 38 -9.30 -0.62 0.94
CA ILE A 38 -9.51 -1.98 0.43
C ILE A 38 -10.03 -1.95 -1.01
N ALA A 39 -11.01 -1.09 -1.30
CA ALA A 39 -11.55 -0.95 -2.64
C ALA A 39 -10.47 -0.48 -3.64
N ALA A 40 -9.64 0.48 -3.25
CA ALA A 40 -8.54 0.99 -4.09
C ALA A 40 -7.37 0.01 -4.23
N ALA A 41 -7.10 -0.78 -3.19
CA ALA A 41 -6.03 -1.78 -3.16
C ALA A 41 -6.38 -3.09 -3.86
N THR A 42 -7.68 -3.35 -4.09
CA THR A 42 -8.16 -4.54 -4.80
C THR A 42 -7.71 -4.48 -6.26
N ARG A 43 -6.58 -5.12 -6.54
CA ARG A 43 -6.00 -5.23 -7.88
C ARG A 43 -5.88 -6.71 -8.25
N SER A 44 -6.08 -7.00 -9.53
CA SER A 44 -5.95 -8.36 -10.07
C SER A 44 -4.55 -8.95 -9.93
N ASP A 45 -3.54 -8.10 -9.80
CA ASP A 45 -2.14 -8.48 -9.62
C ASP A 45 -1.71 -8.59 -8.16
N GLY A 46 -2.60 -8.39 -7.17
CA GLY A 46 -2.30 -8.54 -5.75
C GLY A 46 -1.73 -7.28 -5.06
N ILE A 47 -1.94 -7.20 -3.75
CA ILE A 47 -1.68 -6.00 -2.92
C ILE A 47 -0.18 -5.77 -2.70
N GLY A 48 0.22 -4.50 -2.60
CA GLY A 48 1.58 -4.10 -2.22
C GLY A 48 2.61 -4.16 -3.36
N ARG A 49 2.19 -4.53 -4.58
CA ARG A 49 3.03 -4.39 -5.77
C ARG A 49 3.16 -2.93 -6.18
N ALA A 50 4.34 -2.60 -6.69
CA ALA A 50 4.65 -1.34 -7.33
C ALA A 50 5.26 -1.60 -8.71
N SER A 51 5.25 -0.59 -9.58
CA SER A 51 5.84 -0.67 -10.92
C SER A 51 6.89 0.40 -11.14
N ALA A 52 7.85 0.12 -12.03
CA ALA A 52 8.85 1.10 -12.48
C ALA A 52 8.20 2.41 -12.97
N ALA A 53 7.07 2.30 -13.68
CA ALA A 53 6.32 3.44 -14.18
C ALA A 53 5.76 4.32 -13.04
N GLN A 54 5.26 3.72 -11.95
CA GLN A 54 4.79 4.46 -10.77
C GLN A 54 5.95 5.24 -10.10
N TRP A 55 7.12 4.61 -9.96
CA TRP A 55 8.30 5.26 -9.39
C TRP A 55 8.84 6.40 -10.26
N GLN A 56 8.88 6.20 -11.58
CA GLN A 56 9.26 7.24 -12.53
C GLN A 56 8.26 8.41 -12.52
N ALA A 57 6.96 8.14 -12.46
CA ALA A 57 5.93 9.17 -12.38
C ALA A 57 6.02 9.98 -11.07
N LEU A 58 6.32 9.32 -9.95
CA LEU A 58 6.58 9.98 -8.68
C LEU A 58 7.79 10.90 -8.77
N GLN A 59 8.92 10.42 -9.31
CA GLN A 59 10.12 11.24 -9.52
C GLN A 59 9.83 12.45 -10.40
N ALA A 60 9.15 12.27 -11.53
CA ALA A 60 8.80 13.36 -12.43
C ALA A 60 7.93 14.42 -11.74
N THR A 61 6.98 13.99 -10.91
CA THR A 61 6.12 14.89 -10.12
C THR A 61 6.94 15.71 -9.11
N LEU A 62 7.83 15.06 -8.36
CA LEU A 62 8.64 15.73 -7.36
C LEU A 62 9.67 16.70 -7.98
N THR A 63 10.23 16.37 -9.14
CA THR A 63 11.10 17.27 -9.91
C THR A 63 10.33 18.48 -10.44
N LYS A 64 9.14 18.27 -11.02
CA LYS A 64 8.29 19.34 -11.55
C LYS A 64 8.00 20.42 -10.51
N TYR A 65 7.76 20.02 -9.26
CA TYR A 65 7.45 20.96 -8.16
C TYR A 65 8.68 21.37 -7.34
N GLY A 66 9.90 21.07 -7.80
CA GLY A 66 11.13 21.51 -7.16
C GLY A 66 11.44 20.84 -5.82
N VAL A 67 10.73 19.77 -5.45
CA VAL A 67 11.01 18.97 -4.24
C VAL A 67 12.29 18.18 -4.41
N LEU A 68 12.45 17.51 -5.56
CA LEU A 68 13.72 16.92 -5.96
C LEU A 68 14.56 17.97 -6.67
N THR A 69 15.57 18.48 -5.98
CA THR A 69 16.52 19.46 -6.52
C THR A 69 17.69 18.82 -7.27
N LYS A 70 17.81 17.49 -7.21
CA LYS A 70 18.84 16.68 -7.89
C LYS A 70 18.23 15.37 -8.39
N PRO A 71 18.77 14.79 -9.49
CA PRO A 71 18.39 13.46 -9.93
C PRO A 71 18.63 12.40 -8.85
N VAL A 72 17.71 11.45 -8.74
CA VAL A 72 17.81 10.27 -7.87
C VAL A 72 17.56 9.02 -8.70
N ASP A 73 18.12 7.89 -8.29
CA ASP A 73 17.78 6.60 -8.90
C ASP A 73 16.43 6.12 -8.36
N ALA A 74 15.36 6.39 -9.12
CA ALA A 74 14.02 5.96 -8.75
C ALA A 74 13.81 4.44 -8.88
N LEU A 75 14.59 3.75 -9.72
CA LEU A 75 14.44 2.31 -9.92
C LEU A 75 15.17 1.51 -8.85
N GLY A 76 16.28 2.04 -8.33
CA GLY A 76 16.97 1.48 -7.17
C GLY A 76 16.21 1.61 -5.84
N ALA A 77 15.14 2.42 -5.79
CA ALA A 77 14.35 2.65 -4.57
C ALA A 77 13.35 1.53 -4.23
N TRP A 78 13.18 0.54 -5.12
CA TRP A 78 12.19 -0.53 -4.96
C TRP A 78 12.74 -1.89 -5.39
N TYR A 79 12.31 -2.93 -4.68
CA TYR A 79 12.62 -4.32 -5.00
C TYR A 79 11.34 -5.17 -5.03
N GLY A 80 10.74 -5.31 -6.22
CA GLY A 80 9.46 -5.99 -6.40
C GLY A 80 9.49 -7.49 -6.12
N ALA A 81 10.62 -8.14 -6.38
CA ALA A 81 10.74 -9.59 -6.22
C ALA A 81 10.48 -10.08 -4.79
N ALA A 82 10.75 -9.25 -3.77
CA ALA A 82 10.37 -9.57 -2.40
C ALA A 82 8.85 -9.69 -2.23
N VAL A 83 8.07 -8.77 -2.81
CA VAL A 83 6.60 -8.86 -2.79
C VAL A 83 6.12 -10.02 -3.65
N ASP A 84 6.66 -10.18 -4.86
CA ASP A 84 6.26 -11.27 -5.77
C ASP A 84 6.46 -12.66 -5.16
N SER A 85 7.54 -12.84 -4.40
CA SER A 85 7.84 -14.12 -3.72
C SER A 85 6.74 -14.57 -2.75
N LEU A 86 5.93 -13.64 -2.23
CA LEU A 86 4.84 -13.91 -1.29
C LEU A 86 3.60 -14.49 -1.95
N TYR A 87 3.50 -14.42 -3.27
CA TYR A 87 2.32 -14.85 -4.02
C TYR A 87 2.58 -16.12 -4.85
N ASP A 88 1.56 -16.94 -5.01
CA ASP A 88 1.55 -18.07 -5.94
C ASP A 88 1.28 -17.63 -7.39
N ALA A 89 1.29 -18.58 -8.32
CA ALA A 89 1.05 -18.31 -9.74
C ALA A 89 -0.39 -17.84 -10.04
N GLN A 90 -1.31 -17.99 -9.08
CA GLN A 90 -2.71 -17.58 -9.15
C GLN A 90 -2.93 -16.22 -8.46
N GLY A 91 -1.88 -15.57 -7.96
CA GLY A 91 -1.96 -14.28 -7.30
C GLY A 91 -2.49 -14.34 -5.87
N LYS A 92 -2.54 -15.53 -5.24
CA LYS A 92 -2.90 -15.70 -3.83
C LYS A 92 -1.66 -15.72 -2.95
N LEU A 93 -1.82 -15.26 -1.70
CA LEU A 93 -0.76 -15.31 -0.71
C LEU A 93 -0.43 -16.76 -0.33
N LYS A 94 0.87 -17.05 -0.24
CA LYS A 94 1.41 -18.32 0.28
C LYS A 94 1.35 -18.41 1.81
#